data_AF-A0A1D1ZY27-F1
#
_entry.id   AF-A0A1D1ZY27-F1
#
_cell.length_a   1.000
_cell.length_b   1.000
_cell.length_c   1.000
_cell.angle_alpha   90.00
_cell.angle_beta   90.00
_cell.angle_gamma   90.00
#
_symmetry.space_group_name_H-M   'P 1'
#
loop_
_entity.id
_entity.type
_entity.pdbx_description
1 polymer ?
#
loop_
_entity_poly.entity_id
_entity_poly.type
_entity_poly.pdbx_seq_one_letter_code
_entity_poly.pdbx_strand_id
1 'polypeptide(L)'
;EGQAALPPAVALALWGPDGEWGGDDGGGDAGGCAARTSPPASVEVRYRLLPRGERVVLQPRAAAFQAEVGPGMREALEAALGARATLTEGDWVRVGQHLLRVRELHPDRQVSVLDAELEADIAASLETEERIGREESEARRRLETLAAEALEAAREAETAAAAEAAAAEAELRRRQARTQAAAGLLARLPAEPGRGAAGCATCLLRLGDGSRHTRRFFLDGSLQPLLEWAEASGAAALPERYNLVLQYPRRTLLPPQGGQWPSLAEAGLVEGQNVIFVEALTVGDDEA
;
A
#
# COMPACT_ATOMS: atom_id res chain seq x y z
N GLU A 1 67.81 3.43 -32.89
CA GLU A 1 66.59 3.69 -32.10
C GLU A 1 65.66 4.54 -32.95
N GLY A 2 64.55 3.99 -33.42
CA GLY A 2 63.59 4.72 -34.25
C GLY A 2 62.31 4.88 -33.45
N GLN A 3 61.92 6.13 -33.17
CA GLN A 3 60.58 6.41 -32.66
C GLN A 3 59.61 6.30 -33.84
N ALA A 4 58.72 5.30 -33.79
CA ALA A 4 57.62 5.17 -34.74
C ALA A 4 56.32 5.55 -34.04
N ALA A 5 55.57 6.48 -34.63
CA ALA A 5 54.23 6.80 -34.16
C ALA A 5 53.36 5.55 -34.23
N LEU A 6 52.63 5.29 -33.14
CA LEU A 6 51.71 4.17 -33.04
C LEU A 6 50.64 4.23 -34.13
N PRO A 7 50.45 3.16 -34.92
CA PRO A 7 49.35 3.09 -35.86
C PRO A 7 48.01 3.23 -35.11
N PRO A 8 47.05 4.01 -35.63
CA PRO A 8 45.76 4.23 -34.96
C PRO A 8 44.98 2.94 -34.68
N ALA A 9 45.23 1.88 -35.45
CA ALA A 9 44.67 0.55 -35.21
C ALA A 9 45.20 -0.11 -33.92
N VAL A 10 46.47 0.12 -33.57
CA VAL A 10 47.11 -0.41 -32.35
C VAL A 10 46.65 0.40 -31.13
N ALA A 11 46.47 1.70 -31.28
CA ALA A 11 45.92 2.56 -30.23
C ALA A 11 44.46 2.18 -29.87
N LEU A 12 43.63 1.88 -30.87
CA LEU A 12 42.25 1.42 -30.67
C LEU A 12 42.16 0.04 -30.01
N ALA A 13 43.08 -0.87 -30.35
CA ALA A 13 43.14 -2.19 -29.72
C ALA A 13 43.60 -2.10 -28.25
N LEU A 14 44.59 -1.25 -27.95
CA LEU A 14 45.15 -1.11 -26.61
C LEU A 14 44.31 -0.25 -25.65
N TRP A 15 43.61 0.77 -26.15
CA TRP A 15 42.95 1.79 -25.31
C TRP A 15 41.47 2.02 -25.61
N GLY A 16 40.89 1.24 -26.53
CA GLY A 16 39.54 1.48 -27.00
C GLY A 16 39.37 2.83 -27.71
N PRO A 17 38.14 3.19 -28.11
CA PRO A 17 37.87 4.43 -28.83
C PRO A 17 38.02 5.71 -27.99
N ASP A 18 37.90 5.61 -26.67
CA ASP A 18 37.86 6.77 -25.78
C ASP A 18 39.19 7.02 -25.05
N GLY A 19 40.19 6.15 -25.20
CA GLY A 19 41.48 6.31 -24.54
C GLY A 19 41.43 6.20 -23.02
N GLU A 20 40.32 5.69 -22.47
CA GLU A 20 40.12 5.53 -21.03
C GLU A 20 40.58 4.15 -20.58
N TRP A 21 41.61 4.17 -19.74
CA TRP A 21 42.01 3.03 -18.94
C TRP A 21 40.89 2.78 -17.92
N GLY A 22 40.06 1.78 -18.16
CA GLY A 22 39.19 1.19 -17.15
C GLY A 22 40.05 0.41 -16.17
N GLY A 23 40.70 1.14 -15.26
CA GLY A 23 41.28 0.57 -14.06
C GLY A 23 40.17 0.00 -13.21
N ASP A 24 40.35 -1.24 -12.77
CA ASP A 24 39.56 -1.85 -11.72
C ASP A 24 39.82 -1.06 -10.43
N ASP A 25 38.87 -0.20 -10.04
CA ASP A 25 38.92 0.63 -8.84
C ASP A 25 38.74 -0.25 -7.59
N GLY A 26 39.76 -1.02 -7.27
CA GLY A 26 40.02 -1.47 -5.90
C GLY A 26 40.23 -0.24 -5.01
N GLY A 27 39.17 0.15 -4.32
CA GLY A 27 39.00 1.39 -3.54
C GLY A 27 40.21 1.93 -2.77
N GLY A 28 40.28 3.27 -2.71
CA GLY A 28 41.10 3.98 -1.73
C GLY A 28 41.44 5.42 -2.12
N ASP A 29 40.68 6.35 -1.56
CA ASP A 29 41.01 7.76 -1.28
C ASP A 29 41.35 8.75 -2.41
N ALA A 30 40.43 9.70 -2.54
CA ALA A 30 40.62 11.15 -2.61
C ALA A 30 42.00 11.71 -3.04
N GLY A 31 41.98 12.43 -4.16
CA GLY A 31 42.87 13.56 -4.39
C GLY A 31 43.96 13.31 -5.43
N GLY A 32 43.62 13.50 -6.70
CA GLY A 32 44.62 13.65 -7.75
C GLY A 32 43.98 13.79 -9.10
N CYS A 33 44.12 14.95 -9.74
CA CYS A 33 43.90 15.11 -11.17
C CYS A 33 44.70 14.02 -11.91
N ALA A 34 44.04 12.95 -12.36
CA ALA A 34 44.65 11.92 -13.18
C ALA A 34 44.99 12.56 -14.52
N ALA A 35 46.26 12.92 -14.68
CA ALA A 35 46.83 13.30 -15.95
C ALA A 35 46.46 12.23 -16.98
N ARG A 36 45.85 12.65 -18.10
CA ARG A 36 45.74 11.86 -19.32
C ARG A 36 47.14 11.37 -19.66
N THR A 37 47.51 10.18 -19.22
CA THR A 37 48.82 9.60 -19.48
C THR A 37 48.90 9.36 -20.98
N SER A 38 49.69 10.18 -21.66
CA SER A 38 50.00 10.00 -23.08
C SER A 38 50.40 8.55 -23.33
N PRO A 39 50.01 8.00 -24.49
CA PRO A 39 50.35 6.63 -24.83
C PRO A 39 51.88 6.41 -24.77
N PRO A 40 52.37 5.29 -24.21
CA PRO A 40 53.80 5.01 -24.16
C PRO A 40 54.39 5.04 -25.57
N ALA A 41 55.47 5.80 -25.73
CA ALA A 41 56.13 6.07 -27.02
C ALA A 41 56.94 4.87 -27.58
N SER A 42 56.88 3.72 -26.91
CA SER A 42 57.63 2.51 -27.27
C SER A 42 56.73 1.27 -27.19
N VAL A 43 56.72 0.48 -28.26
CA VAL A 43 55.95 -0.77 -28.37
C VAL A 43 56.92 -1.95 -28.38
N GLU A 44 56.65 -2.95 -27.56
CA GLU A 44 57.34 -4.24 -27.63
C GLU A 44 56.63 -5.12 -28.67
N VAL A 45 57.29 -5.40 -29.79
CA VAL A 45 56.76 -6.28 -30.83
C VAL A 45 57.29 -7.69 -30.60
N ARG A 46 56.38 -8.65 -30.36
CA ARG A 46 56.71 -10.08 -30.23
C ARG A 46 56.11 -10.85 -31.40
N TYR A 47 56.94 -11.63 -32.07
CA TYR A 47 56.48 -12.57 -33.09
C TYR A 47 56.05 -13.88 -32.42
N ARG A 48 54.78 -14.25 -32.57
CA ARG A 48 54.23 -15.53 -32.09
C ARG A 48 53.43 -16.19 -33.20
N LEU A 49 53.53 -17.52 -33.27
CA LEU A 49 52.67 -18.33 -34.12
C LEU A 49 51.35 -18.55 -33.37
N LEU A 50 50.25 -18.03 -33.91
CA LEU A 50 48.91 -18.19 -33.36
C LEU A 50 48.13 -19.24 -34.17
N PRO A 51 47.18 -19.95 -33.55
CA PRO A 51 46.27 -20.81 -34.28
C PRO A 51 45.39 -20.00 -35.23
N ARG A 52 44.91 -20.64 -36.30
CA ARG A 52 43.93 -20.04 -37.21
C ARG A 52 42.59 -19.93 -36.49
N GLY A 53 41.96 -18.76 -36.62
CA GLY A 53 40.63 -18.52 -36.04
C GLY A 53 39.54 -19.24 -36.81
N GLU A 54 38.56 -19.79 -36.09
CA GLU A 54 37.40 -20.50 -36.65
C GLU A 54 36.10 -19.71 -36.43
N ARG A 55 35.92 -19.16 -35.23
CA ARG A 55 34.72 -18.38 -34.87
C ARG A 55 35.07 -17.16 -34.03
N VAL A 56 34.39 -16.05 -34.30
CA VAL A 56 34.45 -14.80 -33.52
C VAL A 56 33.04 -14.32 -33.18
N VAL A 57 32.82 -13.99 -31.91
CA VAL A 57 31.62 -13.28 -31.46
C VAL A 57 31.96 -11.81 -31.25
N LEU A 58 31.34 -10.95 -32.03
CA LEU A 58 31.52 -9.51 -32.01
C LEU A 58 30.32 -8.83 -31.36
N GLN A 59 30.57 -7.93 -30.42
CA GLN A 59 29.52 -7.16 -29.76
C GLN A 59 29.60 -5.68 -30.19
N PRO A 60 28.56 -5.14 -30.86
CA PRO A 60 28.53 -3.74 -31.23
C PRO A 60 28.28 -2.87 -29.99
N ARG A 61 28.96 -1.72 -29.93
CA ARG A 61 28.73 -0.75 -28.85
C ARG A 61 27.40 -0.01 -28.97
N ALA A 62 27.01 0.37 -30.19
CA ALA A 62 25.82 1.17 -30.44
C ALA A 62 24.64 0.30 -30.92
N ALA A 63 23.42 0.60 -30.45
CA ALA A 63 22.19 -0.05 -30.92
C ALA A 63 21.88 0.25 -32.40
N ALA A 64 22.40 1.36 -32.93
CA ALA A 64 22.28 1.76 -34.34
C ALA A 64 22.94 0.77 -35.31
N PHE A 65 23.86 -0.08 -34.81
CA PHE A 65 24.52 -1.11 -35.61
C PHE A 65 23.55 -2.16 -36.18
N GLN A 66 22.37 -2.38 -35.62
CA GLN A 66 21.41 -3.32 -36.25
C GLN A 66 20.51 -2.63 -37.29
N ALA A 67 20.36 -1.30 -37.21
CA ALA A 67 19.45 -0.53 -38.05
C ALA A 67 20.15 0.06 -39.31
N GLU A 68 21.41 0.44 -39.21
CA GLU A 68 22.19 1.09 -40.30
C GLU A 68 22.95 0.10 -41.20
N VAL A 69 23.00 -1.15 -40.76
CA VAL A 69 23.86 -2.19 -41.31
C VAL A 69 23.10 -2.95 -42.39
N GLY A 70 22.96 -2.29 -43.53
CA GLY A 70 22.41 -2.87 -44.75
C GLY A 70 23.36 -3.90 -45.41
N PRO A 71 23.13 -4.24 -46.71
CA PRO A 71 23.77 -5.36 -47.40
C PRO A 71 25.30 -5.27 -47.60
N GLY A 72 25.95 -4.14 -47.27
CA GLY A 72 27.40 -3.95 -47.38
C GLY A 72 28.22 -4.32 -46.13
N MET A 73 27.60 -4.81 -45.06
CA MET A 73 28.26 -5.13 -43.79
C MET A 73 29.31 -6.22 -43.91
N ARG A 74 28.96 -7.30 -44.61
CA ARG A 74 29.84 -8.45 -44.76
C ARG A 74 31.15 -8.02 -45.42
N GLU A 75 31.07 -7.19 -46.45
CA GLU A 75 32.22 -6.64 -47.17
C GLU A 75 33.05 -5.68 -46.30
N ALA A 76 32.40 -4.80 -45.54
CA ALA A 76 33.10 -3.88 -44.64
C ALA A 76 33.80 -4.61 -43.48
N LEU A 77 33.18 -5.67 -42.95
CA LEU A 77 33.75 -6.52 -41.92
C LEU A 77 34.91 -7.35 -42.48
N GLU A 78 34.74 -7.95 -43.65
CA GLU A 78 35.79 -8.71 -44.35
C GLU A 78 37.00 -7.82 -44.67
N ALA A 79 36.77 -6.58 -45.13
CA ALA A 79 37.85 -5.61 -45.36
C ALA A 79 38.55 -5.19 -44.05
N ALA A 80 37.80 -4.99 -42.96
CA ALA A 80 38.36 -4.60 -41.67
C ALA A 80 39.14 -5.75 -41.00
N LEU A 81 38.69 -6.99 -41.16
CA LEU A 81 39.34 -8.19 -40.66
C LEU A 81 40.55 -8.59 -41.52
N GLY A 82 40.44 -8.49 -42.85
CA GLY A 82 41.53 -8.78 -43.79
C GLY A 82 42.69 -7.77 -43.69
N ALA A 83 42.43 -6.56 -43.18
CA ALA A 83 43.49 -5.59 -42.87
C ALA A 83 44.28 -5.93 -41.58
N ARG A 84 43.86 -6.92 -40.79
CA ARG A 84 44.47 -7.29 -39.50
C ARG A 84 45.05 -8.70 -39.57
N ALA A 85 46.25 -8.88 -39.01
CA ALA A 85 46.91 -10.19 -38.96
C ALA A 85 46.48 -11.04 -37.76
N THR A 86 46.04 -10.40 -36.67
CA THR A 86 45.75 -11.04 -35.38
C THR A 86 44.55 -10.39 -34.69
N LEU A 87 43.74 -11.18 -33.99
CA LEU A 87 42.66 -10.73 -33.11
C LEU A 87 42.84 -11.33 -31.71
N THR A 88 42.55 -10.52 -30.70
CA THR A 88 42.54 -10.92 -29.28
C THR A 88 41.16 -10.69 -28.67
N GLU A 89 40.80 -11.51 -27.69
CA GLU A 89 39.62 -11.30 -26.86
C GLU A 89 39.70 -9.93 -26.16
N GLY A 90 38.68 -9.09 -26.33
CA GLY A 90 38.65 -7.72 -25.81
C GLY A 90 39.11 -6.64 -26.79
N ASP A 91 39.68 -6.99 -27.96
CA ASP A 91 40.10 -6.00 -28.95
C ASP A 91 38.89 -5.27 -29.58
N TRP A 92 39.10 -4.00 -29.92
CA TRP A 92 38.14 -3.21 -30.67
C TRP A 92 38.43 -3.23 -32.18
N VAL A 93 37.45 -3.66 -32.95
CA VAL A 93 37.45 -3.66 -34.42
C VAL A 93 36.60 -2.49 -34.90
N ARG A 94 37.17 -1.64 -35.75
CA ARG A 94 36.44 -0.55 -36.40
C ARG A 94 35.95 -1.02 -37.77
N VAL A 95 34.63 -1.08 -37.93
CA VAL A 95 33.96 -1.48 -39.18
C VAL A 95 33.13 -0.29 -39.65
N GLY A 96 33.59 0.38 -40.71
CA GLY A 96 32.99 1.64 -41.17
C GLY A 96 33.01 2.71 -40.07
N GLN A 97 31.82 3.13 -39.63
CA GLN A 97 31.62 4.12 -38.56
C GLN A 97 31.39 3.49 -37.17
N HIS A 98 31.29 2.17 -37.08
CA HIS A 98 30.94 1.47 -35.83
C HIS A 98 32.15 0.74 -35.23
N LEU A 99 32.05 0.52 -33.92
CA LEU A 99 33.06 -0.14 -33.12
C LEU A 99 32.46 -1.41 -32.52
N LEU A 100 33.12 -2.53 -32.82
CA LEU A 100 32.73 -3.86 -32.38
C LEU A 100 33.82 -4.39 -31.44
N ARG A 101 33.43 -4.86 -30.27
CA ARG A 101 34.32 -5.52 -29.32
C ARG A 101 34.35 -7.01 -29.60
N VAL A 102 35.53 -7.61 -29.62
CA VAL A 102 35.68 -9.07 -29.65
C VAL A 102 35.33 -9.61 -28.26
N ARG A 103 34.24 -10.37 -28.14
CA ARG A 103 33.79 -10.96 -26.87
C ARG A 103 34.37 -12.35 -26.68
N GLU A 104 34.30 -13.18 -27.72
CA GLU A 104 34.76 -14.57 -27.70
C GLU A 104 35.47 -14.92 -29.01
N LEU A 105 36.57 -15.69 -28.91
CA LEU A 105 37.35 -16.22 -30.03
C LEU A 105 37.55 -17.72 -29.86
N HIS A 106 37.48 -18.45 -30.97
CA HIS A 106 37.74 -19.89 -31.03
C HIS A 106 38.83 -20.20 -32.05
N PRO A 107 39.79 -21.12 -31.76
CA PRO A 107 39.89 -22.00 -30.59
C PRO A 107 40.59 -21.40 -29.35
N ASP A 108 41.35 -20.32 -29.52
CA ASP A 108 42.10 -19.66 -28.46
C ASP A 108 41.70 -18.19 -28.33
N ARG A 109 42.05 -17.56 -27.19
CA ARG A 109 41.82 -16.13 -26.93
C ARG A 109 42.60 -15.17 -27.83
N GLN A 110 43.52 -15.70 -28.65
CA GLN A 110 44.31 -14.98 -29.63
C GLN A 110 44.40 -15.83 -30.90
N VAL A 111 43.91 -15.31 -32.02
CA VAL A 111 43.88 -16.05 -33.29
C VAL A 111 44.50 -15.25 -34.42
N SER A 112 45.09 -15.95 -35.38
CA SER A 112 45.51 -15.34 -36.64
C SER A 112 44.36 -15.37 -37.65
N VAL A 113 44.14 -14.24 -38.30
CA VAL A 113 43.10 -14.02 -39.33
C VAL A 113 43.66 -14.18 -40.74
N LEU A 114 44.98 -14.39 -40.88
CA LEU A 114 45.63 -14.54 -42.18
C LEU A 114 45.22 -15.86 -42.83
N ASP A 115 44.62 -15.77 -44.03
CA ASP A 115 44.14 -16.89 -44.84
C ASP A 115 43.21 -17.86 -44.06
N ALA A 116 42.46 -17.34 -43.09
CA ALA A 116 41.53 -18.11 -42.27
C ALA A 116 40.07 -17.79 -42.63
N GLU A 117 39.24 -18.82 -42.76
CA GLU A 117 37.79 -18.70 -42.91
C GLU A 117 37.17 -18.54 -41.51
N LEU A 118 36.89 -17.30 -41.11
CA LEU A 118 36.37 -16.96 -39.77
C LEU A 118 34.86 -16.72 -39.81
N GLU A 119 34.10 -17.46 -39.01
CA GLU A 119 32.67 -17.22 -38.80
C GLU A 119 32.46 -16.06 -37.81
N ALA A 120 31.73 -15.01 -38.21
CA ALA A 120 31.48 -13.83 -37.38
C ALA A 120 30.01 -13.75 -36.94
N ASP A 121 29.78 -13.94 -35.64
CA ASP A 121 28.47 -13.75 -35.02
C ASP A 121 28.36 -12.37 -34.34
N ILE A 122 27.24 -11.68 -34.55
CA ILE A 122 26.98 -10.36 -33.97
C ILE A 122 26.05 -10.53 -32.75
N ALA A 123 26.56 -10.23 -31.56
CA ALA A 123 25.78 -10.24 -30.33
C ALA A 123 24.89 -8.98 -30.19
N ALA A 124 23.96 -8.99 -29.23
CA ALA A 124 23.16 -7.83 -28.89
C ALA A 124 24.05 -6.66 -28.41
N SER A 125 23.68 -5.44 -28.80
CA SER A 125 24.47 -4.26 -28.44
C SER A 125 24.51 -4.03 -26.92
N LEU A 126 25.65 -3.57 -26.41
CA LEU A 126 25.83 -3.26 -24.97
C LEU A 126 24.80 -2.25 -24.47
N GLU A 127 24.49 -1.23 -25.27
CA GLU A 127 23.48 -0.21 -24.98
C GLU A 127 22.07 -0.81 -24.83
N THR A 128 21.75 -1.84 -25.62
CA THR A 128 20.45 -2.52 -25.54
C THR A 128 20.35 -3.39 -24.29
N GLU A 129 21.41 -4.11 -23.91
CA GLU A 129 21.46 -4.89 -22.67
C GLU A 129 21.35 -3.98 -21.43
N GLU A 130 22.06 -2.85 -21.42
CA GLU A 130 21.96 -1.86 -20.33
C GLU A 130 20.57 -1.22 -20.23
N ARG A 131 19.96 -0.89 -21.37
CA ARG A 131 18.60 -0.33 -21.40
C ARG A 131 17.58 -1.33 -20.86
N ILE A 132 17.63 -2.59 -21.31
CA ILE A 132 16.74 -3.66 -20.84
C ILE A 132 16.95 -3.89 -19.34
N GLY A 133 18.19 -3.97 -18.86
CA GLY A 133 18.49 -4.15 -17.44
C GLY A 133 17.96 -3.00 -16.56
N ARG A 134 18.03 -1.76 -17.05
CA ARG A 134 17.42 -0.60 -16.36
C ARG A 134 15.90 -0.73 -16.32
N GLU A 135 15.25 -1.01 -17.45
CA GLU A 135 13.80 -1.19 -17.55
C GLU A 135 13.28 -2.32 -16.65
N GLU A 136 13.97 -3.47 -16.62
CA GLU A 136 13.64 -4.60 -15.75
C GLU A 136 13.81 -4.24 -14.27
N SER A 137 14.87 -3.52 -13.92
CA SER A 137 15.09 -3.08 -12.53
C SER A 137 14.00 -2.11 -12.07
N GLU A 138 13.57 -1.20 -12.94
CA GLU A 138 12.48 -0.28 -12.66
C GLU A 138 11.13 -1.02 -12.58
N ALA A 139 10.86 -1.96 -13.49
CA ALA A 139 9.67 -2.77 -13.46
C ALA A 139 9.59 -3.58 -12.16
N ARG A 140 10.71 -4.17 -11.74
CA ARG A 140 10.81 -4.89 -10.47
C ARG A 140 10.52 -3.96 -9.28
N ARG A 141 11.15 -2.78 -9.23
CA ARG A 141 10.88 -1.80 -8.16
C ARG A 141 9.42 -1.37 -8.14
N ARG A 142 8.80 -1.12 -9.30
CA ARG A 142 7.37 -0.77 -9.40
C ARG A 142 6.48 -1.89 -8.87
N LEU A 143 6.78 -3.15 -9.23
CA LEU A 143 6.04 -4.31 -8.72
C LEU A 143 6.20 -4.48 -7.20
N GLU A 144 7.42 -4.27 -6.67
CA GLU A 144 7.69 -4.33 -5.23
C GLU A 144 6.93 -3.22 -4.47
N THR A 145 6.90 -1.99 -4.99
CA THR A 145 6.10 -0.89 -4.41
C THR A 145 4.60 -1.20 -4.43
N LEU A 146 4.05 -1.65 -5.56
CA LEU A 146 2.64 -2.01 -5.66
C LEU A 146 2.27 -3.18 -4.72
N ALA A 147 3.17 -4.15 -4.55
CA ALA A 147 2.96 -5.26 -3.62
C ALA A 147 2.98 -4.79 -2.15
N ALA A 148 3.86 -3.86 -1.80
CA ALA A 148 3.90 -3.26 -0.46
C ALA A 148 2.63 -2.45 -0.18
N GLU A 149 2.21 -1.59 -1.11
CA GLU A 149 0.97 -0.81 -1.00
C GLU A 149 -0.27 -1.72 -0.88
N ALA A 150 -0.34 -2.80 -1.67
CA ALA A 150 -1.43 -3.76 -1.59
C ALA A 150 -1.48 -4.48 -0.23
N LEU A 151 -0.32 -4.81 0.35
CA LEU A 151 -0.23 -5.42 1.68
C LEU A 151 -0.66 -4.45 2.78
N GLU A 152 -0.28 -3.18 2.67
CA GLU A 152 -0.71 -2.13 3.60
C GLU A 152 -2.22 -1.89 3.52
N ALA A 153 -2.75 -1.73 2.31
CA ALA A 153 -4.19 -1.59 2.09
C ALA A 153 -4.99 -2.81 2.61
N ALA A 154 -4.45 -4.02 2.48
CA ALA A 154 -5.08 -5.22 3.03
C ALA A 154 -5.12 -5.20 4.58
N ARG A 155 -4.05 -4.75 5.23
CA ARG A 155 -4.01 -4.59 6.70
C ARG A 155 -4.97 -3.52 7.18
N GLU A 156 -5.02 -2.38 6.49
CA GLU A 156 -5.98 -1.31 6.81
C GLU A 156 -7.42 -1.80 6.65
N ALA A 157 -7.73 -2.53 5.58
CA ALA A 157 -9.06 -3.12 5.39
C ALA A 157 -9.41 -4.14 6.49
N GLU A 158 -8.46 -4.97 6.91
CA GLU A 158 -8.66 -5.93 8.00
C GLU A 158 -8.92 -5.21 9.34
N THR A 159 -8.12 -4.18 9.67
CA THR A 159 -8.33 -3.40 10.89
C THR A 159 -9.65 -2.63 10.89
N ALA A 160 -10.06 -2.07 9.76
CA ALA A 160 -11.34 -1.41 9.60
C ALA A 160 -12.51 -2.40 9.78
N ALA A 161 -12.43 -3.58 9.15
CA ALA A 161 -13.44 -4.63 9.29
C ALA A 161 -13.53 -5.15 10.74
N ALA A 162 -12.38 -5.31 11.41
CA ALA A 162 -12.35 -5.70 12.82
C ALA A 162 -12.96 -4.63 13.74
N ALA A 163 -12.70 -3.34 13.46
CA ALA A 163 -13.29 -2.23 14.20
C ALA A 163 -14.82 -2.16 14.00
N GLU A 164 -15.30 -2.35 12.77
CA GLU A 164 -16.73 -2.40 12.46
C GLU A 164 -17.42 -3.58 13.16
N ALA A 165 -16.81 -4.77 13.10
CA ALA A 165 -17.31 -5.95 13.79
C ALA A 165 -17.37 -5.75 15.32
N ALA A 166 -16.33 -5.16 15.91
CA ALA A 166 -16.29 -4.85 17.33
C ALA A 166 -17.36 -3.81 17.74
N ALA A 167 -17.61 -2.80 16.90
CA ALA A 167 -18.67 -1.82 17.12
C ALA A 167 -20.06 -2.44 17.04
N ALA A 168 -20.29 -3.31 16.04
CA ALA A 168 -21.55 -4.04 15.90
C ALA A 168 -21.81 -4.99 17.08
N GLU A 169 -20.78 -5.69 17.56
CA GLU A 169 -20.89 -6.56 18.72
C GLU A 169 -21.14 -5.76 20.01
N ALA A 170 -20.46 -4.62 20.20
CA ALA A 170 -20.70 -3.74 21.33
C ALA A 170 -22.14 -3.20 21.35
N GLU A 171 -22.68 -2.83 20.18
CA GLU A 171 -24.08 -2.39 20.04
C GLU A 171 -25.06 -3.53 20.36
N LEU A 172 -24.81 -4.74 19.88
CA LEU A 172 -25.62 -5.90 20.23
C LEU A 172 -25.60 -6.17 21.74
N ARG A 173 -24.42 -6.13 22.37
CA ARG A 173 -24.28 -6.31 23.83
C ARG A 173 -25.03 -5.23 24.59
N ARG A 174 -24.97 -3.96 24.15
CA ARG A 174 -25.74 -2.85 24.74
C ARG A 174 -27.24 -3.08 24.63
N ARG A 175 -27.72 -3.51 23.45
CA ARG A 175 -29.14 -3.84 23.24
C ARG A 175 -29.58 -4.99 24.14
N GLN A 176 -28.81 -6.08 24.20
CA GLN A 176 -29.11 -7.22 25.07
C GLN A 176 -29.13 -6.81 26.54
N ALA A 177 -28.17 -6.02 27.01
CA ALA A 177 -28.14 -5.51 28.37
C ALA A 177 -29.36 -4.64 28.69
N ARG A 178 -29.77 -3.75 27.76
CA ARG A 178 -31.01 -2.96 27.91
C ARG A 178 -32.25 -3.86 27.97
N THR A 179 -32.35 -4.87 27.12
CA THR A 179 -33.47 -5.83 27.14
C THR A 179 -33.51 -6.63 28.44
N GLN A 180 -32.36 -7.10 28.93
CA GLN A 180 -32.28 -7.83 30.20
C GLN A 180 -32.62 -6.93 31.40
N ALA A 181 -32.12 -5.70 31.42
CA ALA A 181 -32.47 -4.72 32.45
C ALA A 181 -33.97 -4.43 32.45
N ALA A 182 -34.58 -4.22 31.26
CA ALA A 182 -36.01 -4.02 31.11
C ALA A 182 -36.83 -5.22 31.60
N ALA A 183 -36.43 -6.44 31.22
CA ALA A 183 -37.07 -7.66 31.71
C ALA A 183 -36.97 -7.79 33.24
N GLY A 184 -35.82 -7.43 33.81
CA GLY A 184 -35.59 -7.37 35.24
C GLY A 184 -36.55 -6.39 35.92
N LEU A 185 -36.67 -5.16 35.41
CA LEU A 185 -37.63 -4.16 35.90
C LEU A 185 -39.08 -4.65 35.81
N LEU A 186 -39.50 -5.23 34.69
CA LEU A 186 -40.87 -5.76 34.56
C LEU A 186 -41.18 -6.85 35.59
N ALA A 187 -40.22 -7.73 35.91
CA ALA A 187 -40.42 -8.83 36.84
C ALA A 187 -40.62 -8.40 38.31
N ARG A 188 -40.12 -7.22 38.70
CA ARG A 188 -40.27 -6.65 40.06
C ARG A 188 -41.51 -5.79 40.22
N LEU A 189 -42.23 -5.49 39.13
CA LEU A 189 -43.40 -4.63 39.21
C LEU A 189 -44.53 -5.30 40.01
N PRO A 190 -45.28 -4.53 40.81
CA PRO A 190 -46.42 -5.05 41.55
C PRO A 190 -47.51 -5.56 40.59
N ALA A 191 -48.35 -6.49 41.04
CA ALA A 191 -49.46 -7.00 40.25
C ALA A 191 -50.40 -5.86 39.81
N GLU A 192 -50.89 -5.93 38.58
CA GLU A 192 -51.74 -4.87 38.03
C GLU A 192 -53.12 -4.87 38.73
N PRO A 193 -53.61 -3.71 39.20
CA PRO A 193 -54.95 -3.60 39.77
C PRO A 193 -56.04 -4.05 38.78
N GLY A 194 -57.07 -4.70 39.33
CA GLY A 194 -58.23 -5.14 38.56
C GLY A 194 -58.99 -3.98 37.90
N ARG A 195 -59.73 -4.29 36.83
CA ARG A 195 -60.53 -3.30 36.10
C ARG A 195 -61.64 -2.76 37.03
N GLY A 196 -61.63 -1.46 37.32
CA GLY A 196 -62.63 -0.81 38.17
C GLY A 196 -62.35 -0.83 39.67
N ALA A 197 -61.14 -1.20 40.10
CA ALA A 197 -60.70 -0.99 41.48
C ALA A 197 -60.67 0.52 41.81
N ALA A 198 -61.19 0.88 42.99
CA ALA A 198 -61.16 2.27 43.48
C ALA A 198 -59.71 2.70 43.79
N GLY A 199 -59.43 4.02 43.76
CA GLY A 199 -58.08 4.53 44.05
C GLY A 199 -57.05 4.19 42.97
N CYS A 200 -57.47 3.87 41.74
CA CYS A 200 -56.57 3.43 40.67
C CYS A 200 -56.43 4.48 39.55
N ALA A 201 -55.19 4.68 39.10
CA ALA A 201 -54.84 5.45 37.92
C ALA A 201 -54.50 4.51 36.75
N THR A 202 -55.08 4.77 35.58
CA THR A 202 -54.70 4.15 34.30
C THR A 202 -53.68 5.05 33.62
N CYS A 203 -52.44 4.59 33.52
CA CYS A 203 -51.34 5.34 32.92
C CYS A 203 -51.15 4.91 31.46
N LEU A 204 -51.25 5.86 30.54
CA LEU A 204 -50.95 5.69 29.11
C LEU A 204 -49.62 6.36 28.80
N LEU A 205 -48.59 5.56 28.56
CA LEU A 205 -47.28 6.01 28.10
C LEU A 205 -47.28 6.13 26.57
N ARG A 206 -46.85 7.29 26.07
CA ARG A 206 -46.60 7.55 24.65
C ARG A 206 -45.11 7.75 24.43
N LEU A 207 -44.52 6.87 23.63
CA LEU A 207 -43.09 6.88 23.30
C LEU A 207 -42.85 7.70 22.02
N GLY A 208 -41.58 8.11 21.81
CA GLY A 208 -41.19 8.94 20.66
C GLY A 208 -41.30 8.24 19.30
N ASP A 209 -41.33 6.91 19.29
CA ASP A 209 -41.58 6.07 18.10
C ASP A 209 -43.08 5.95 17.76
N GLY A 210 -43.95 6.58 18.53
CA GLY A 210 -45.41 6.53 18.39
C GLY A 210 -46.07 5.33 19.06
N SER A 211 -45.30 4.41 19.63
CA SER A 211 -45.83 3.27 20.37
C SER A 211 -46.48 3.71 21.70
N ARG A 212 -47.41 2.88 22.17
CA ARG A 212 -48.27 3.20 23.32
C ARG A 212 -48.37 2.02 24.26
N HIS A 213 -48.08 2.25 25.53
CA HIS A 213 -48.20 1.24 26.59
C HIS A 213 -49.21 1.73 27.63
N THR A 214 -50.07 0.83 28.11
CA THR A 214 -51.07 1.18 29.14
C THR A 214 -50.95 0.24 30.32
N ARG A 215 -50.98 0.78 31.53
CA ARG A 215 -50.99 -0.02 32.77
C ARG A 215 -51.68 0.70 33.92
N ARG A 216 -52.32 -0.05 34.82
CA ARG A 216 -52.95 0.49 36.03
C ARG A 216 -52.01 0.45 37.24
N PHE A 217 -52.15 1.45 38.12
CA PHE A 217 -51.44 1.54 39.39
C PHE A 217 -52.36 2.12 40.47
N PHE A 218 -52.12 1.78 41.75
CA PHE A 218 -52.82 2.38 42.87
C PHE A 218 -52.23 3.77 43.20
N LEU A 219 -53.09 4.76 43.46
CA LEU A 219 -52.68 6.15 43.71
C LEU A 219 -51.89 6.36 45.00
N ASP A 220 -52.11 5.51 46.00
CA ASP A 220 -51.37 5.47 47.27
C ASP A 220 -49.99 4.80 47.14
N GLY A 221 -49.76 4.13 46.01
CA GLY A 221 -48.49 3.49 45.69
C GLY A 221 -47.38 4.48 45.38
N SER A 222 -46.14 4.04 45.56
CA SER A 222 -44.93 4.79 45.20
C SER A 222 -44.89 5.13 43.70
N LEU A 223 -44.26 6.26 43.35
CA LEU A 223 -43.96 6.63 41.98
C LEU A 223 -42.92 5.70 41.31
N GLN A 224 -42.08 5.01 42.08
CA GLN A 224 -40.99 4.18 41.58
C GLN A 224 -41.44 3.13 40.54
N PRO A 225 -42.47 2.28 40.79
CA PRO A 225 -42.87 1.25 39.84
C PRO A 225 -43.44 1.82 38.53
N LEU A 226 -43.92 3.07 38.53
CA LEU A 226 -44.35 3.74 37.30
C LEU A 226 -43.16 4.13 36.45
N LEU A 227 -42.11 4.71 37.06
CA LEU A 227 -40.88 5.06 36.33
C LEU A 227 -40.19 3.81 35.80
N GLU A 228 -40.04 2.76 36.63
CA GLU A 228 -39.47 1.48 36.23
C GLU A 228 -40.26 0.81 35.09
N TRP A 229 -41.60 0.88 35.14
CA TRP A 229 -42.46 0.41 34.05
C TRP A 229 -42.25 1.19 32.76
N ALA A 230 -42.13 2.52 32.85
CA ALA A 230 -41.90 3.37 31.70
C ALA A 230 -40.52 3.13 31.08
N GLU A 231 -39.47 2.99 31.90
CA GLU A 231 -38.12 2.56 31.50
C GLU A 231 -38.15 1.23 30.76
N ALA A 232 -38.80 0.22 31.34
CA ALA A 232 -38.81 -1.11 30.76
C ALA A 232 -39.65 -1.20 29.48
N SER A 233 -40.81 -0.52 29.44
CA SER A 233 -41.68 -0.49 28.26
C SER A 233 -41.05 0.31 27.11
N GLY A 234 -40.25 1.33 27.44
CA GLY A 234 -39.57 2.18 26.47
C GLY A 234 -38.12 1.80 26.17
N ALA A 235 -37.59 0.69 26.69
CA ALA A 235 -36.16 0.38 26.63
C ALA A 235 -35.52 0.40 25.22
N ALA A 236 -36.33 0.19 24.17
CA ALA A 236 -35.89 0.26 22.77
C ALA A 236 -36.05 1.65 22.13
N ALA A 237 -36.93 2.50 22.65
CA ALA A 237 -37.36 3.76 22.03
C ALA A 237 -37.06 5.02 22.88
N LEU A 238 -36.61 4.85 24.12
CA LEU A 238 -36.20 5.95 24.99
C LEU A 238 -34.82 6.48 24.54
N PRO A 239 -34.65 7.81 24.45
CA PRO A 239 -33.35 8.41 24.22
C PRO A 239 -32.46 8.26 25.46
N GLU A 240 -31.17 8.57 25.33
CA GLU A 240 -30.22 8.41 26.46
C GLU A 240 -30.57 9.28 27.67
N ARG A 241 -31.16 10.45 27.44
CA ARG A 241 -31.65 11.36 28.48
C ARG A 241 -33.07 11.78 28.13
N TYR A 242 -33.99 11.63 29.07
CA TYR A 242 -35.38 11.97 28.88
C TYR A 242 -36.06 12.36 30.19
N ASN A 243 -37.19 13.06 30.04
CA ASN A 243 -38.13 13.35 31.09
C ASN A 243 -39.46 12.67 30.80
N LEU A 244 -40.11 12.14 31.84
CA LEU A 244 -41.49 11.66 31.77
C LEU A 244 -42.42 12.78 32.22
N VAL A 245 -43.36 13.18 31.36
CA VAL A 245 -44.20 14.36 31.58
C VAL A 245 -45.67 14.01 31.46
N LEU A 246 -46.48 14.39 32.45
CA LEU A 246 -47.94 14.30 32.41
C LEU A 246 -48.51 15.30 31.41
N GLN A 247 -49.60 14.94 30.72
CA GLN A 247 -50.24 15.82 29.74
C GLN A 247 -51.02 16.97 30.41
N TYR A 248 -51.81 16.66 31.44
CA TYR A 248 -52.66 17.65 32.10
C TYR A 248 -52.95 17.28 33.57
N PRO A 249 -52.70 18.19 34.53
CA PRO A 249 -51.83 19.36 34.39
C PRO A 249 -50.39 18.93 34.03
N ARG A 250 -49.68 19.73 33.23
CA ARG A 250 -48.33 19.38 32.78
C ARG A 250 -47.36 19.34 33.97
N ARG A 251 -46.83 18.16 34.30
CA ARG A 251 -45.88 17.93 35.40
C ARG A 251 -44.83 16.89 35.01
N THR A 252 -43.57 17.15 35.33
CA THR A 252 -42.47 16.19 35.14
C THR A 252 -42.41 15.23 36.32
N LEU A 253 -42.34 13.93 36.02
CA LEU A 253 -42.17 12.84 36.98
C LEU A 253 -40.67 12.57 37.12
N LEU A 254 -40.10 12.99 38.24
CA LEU A 254 -38.68 12.84 38.54
C LEU A 254 -38.46 11.88 39.72
N PRO A 255 -37.32 11.18 39.76
CA PRO A 255 -36.89 10.50 40.98
C PRO A 255 -36.72 11.51 42.13
N PRO A 256 -36.91 11.10 43.40
CA PRO A 256 -36.66 11.98 44.54
C PRO A 256 -35.19 12.38 44.59
N GLN A 257 -34.90 13.66 44.87
CA GLN A 257 -33.54 14.20 45.03
C GLN A 257 -32.88 13.80 46.37
N GLY A 258 -33.51 12.86 47.10
CA GLY A 258 -33.16 12.41 48.45
C GLY A 258 -34.43 12.22 49.29
N GLY A 259 -34.55 11.11 50.03
CA GLY A 259 -35.70 10.81 50.90
C GLY A 259 -36.63 9.71 50.38
N GLN A 260 -37.85 9.68 50.91
CA GLN A 260 -38.87 8.69 50.55
C GLN A 260 -39.47 8.99 49.17
N TRP A 261 -39.80 7.94 48.43
CA TRP A 261 -40.50 8.08 47.16
C TRP A 261 -41.90 8.69 47.35
N PRO A 262 -42.29 9.69 46.55
CA PRO A 262 -43.64 10.23 46.60
C PRO A 262 -44.65 9.19 46.13
N SER A 263 -45.90 9.33 46.59
CA SER A 263 -47.02 8.58 46.03
C SER A 263 -47.38 9.08 44.63
N LEU A 264 -48.11 8.26 43.87
CA LEU A 264 -48.61 8.67 42.55
C LEU A 264 -49.55 9.88 42.64
N ALA A 265 -50.36 9.98 43.69
CA ALA A 265 -51.20 11.14 43.94
C ALA A 265 -50.38 12.43 44.16
N GLU A 266 -49.31 12.38 44.97
CA GLU A 266 -48.41 13.53 45.21
C GLU A 266 -47.65 13.95 43.94
N ALA A 267 -47.29 12.96 43.11
CA ALA A 267 -46.67 13.18 41.81
C ALA A 267 -47.64 13.82 40.79
N GLY A 268 -48.94 13.88 41.10
CA GLY A 268 -49.96 14.58 40.31
C GLY A 268 -50.82 13.69 39.42
N LEU A 269 -50.79 12.37 39.63
CA LEU A 269 -51.72 11.46 38.97
C LEU A 269 -53.09 11.51 39.64
N VAL A 270 -54.14 11.35 38.84
CA VAL A 270 -55.53 11.34 39.30
C VAL A 270 -56.20 9.99 39.01
N GLU A 271 -57.34 9.73 39.65
CA GLU A 271 -58.16 8.56 39.29
C GLU A 271 -58.63 8.65 37.84
N GLY A 272 -58.69 7.51 37.15
CA GLY A 272 -59.01 7.47 35.72
C GLY A 272 -57.78 7.49 34.81
N GLN A 273 -57.87 8.10 33.64
CA GLN A 273 -56.81 8.02 32.62
C GLN A 273 -55.83 9.19 32.71
N ASN A 274 -54.54 8.88 32.85
CA ASN A 274 -53.43 9.83 32.84
C ASN A 274 -52.55 9.54 31.61
N VAL A 275 -52.23 10.56 30.82
CA VAL A 275 -51.36 10.43 29.64
C VAL A 275 -49.97 10.95 30.00
N ILE A 276 -48.96 10.13 29.75
CA ILE A 276 -47.55 10.40 30.01
C ILE A 276 -46.81 10.41 28.68
N PHE A 277 -46.02 11.45 28.44
CA PHE A 277 -45.17 11.60 27.26
C PHE A 277 -43.70 11.51 27.67
N VAL A 278 -42.88 11.04 26.74
CA VAL A 278 -41.42 11.10 26.83
C VAL A 278 -40.94 12.35 26.11
N GLU A 279 -40.26 13.23 26.83
CA GLU A 279 -39.54 14.38 26.26
C GLU A 279 -38.05 14.08 26.27
N ALA A 280 -37.42 14.08 25.09
CA ALA A 280 -35.98 13.89 24.96
C ALA A 280 -35.24 15.15 25.47
N LEU A 281 -34.22 14.95 26.30
CA LEU A 281 -33.32 16.03 26.70
C LEU A 281 -32.14 16.06 25.74
N THR A 282 -31.92 17.17 25.04
CA THR A 282 -30.74 17.30 24.20
C THR A 282 -29.54 17.68 25.06
N VAL A 283 -28.33 17.30 24.64
CA VAL A 283 -27.07 17.50 25.39
C VAL A 283 -26.72 19.01 25.56
N GLY A 284 -27.58 19.95 25.16
CA GLY A 284 -27.42 21.40 25.35
C GLY A 284 -28.33 22.05 26.39
N ASP A 285 -29.27 21.30 27.00
CA ASP A 285 -30.30 21.90 27.88
C ASP A 285 -29.93 21.90 29.39
N ASP A 286 -28.70 21.48 29.74
CA ASP A 286 -28.19 21.47 31.14
C ASP A 286 -27.64 22.86 31.59
N GLU A 287 -27.82 23.94 30.82
CA GLU A 287 -27.30 25.30 31.12
C GLU A 287 -28.37 26.41 31.30
N ALA A 288 -29.57 26.10 31.82
CA ALA A 288 -30.52 27.14 32.23
C ALA A 288 -31.30 26.81 33.52
#